data_AF-H1L0X5-F1
#
_entry.id   AF-H1L0X5-F1
#
_cell.length_a   1.000
_cell.length_b   1.000
_cell.length_c   1.000
_cell.angle_alpha   90.00
_cell.angle_beta   90.00
_cell.angle_gamma   90.00
#
_symmetry.space_group_name_H-M   'P 1'
#
loop_
_entity.id
_entity.type
_entity.pdbx_description
1 polymer ?
#
loop_
_entity_poly.entity_id
_entity_poly.type
_entity_poly.pdbx_seq_one_letter_code
_entity_poly.pdbx_strand_id
1 'polypeptide(L)'
;MINNIEDSESFDIKRIGIISIMLWFLFSVLAIPIFFSMLISLFGKTWLYGNNYFIENEVEYFISLISSILAVLLVSYYYSKDKVKILIGYLLKITLVLLILKIALYFVLSYYPMYIPFLGISNGFICYIVFMAMFLKLSELHRKKISFLFKMKMIILSLLIWLAISYPLYWGAYTFITGDYFIYPCDYWDFEKFIFFIYVSGALLSVPLSVILISKLTGLTNLKKYSLELLKYSSMVIIIGLGGFIVFTLYEHHISSIGTIIVLVIFFGLTRVFKILSDEK
;
A
#
# COMPACT_ATOMS: atom_id res chain seq x y z
N MET A 1 -1.16 -46.97 -13.49
CA MET A 1 -0.70 -46.35 -12.23
C MET A 1 0.01 -45.06 -12.63
N ILE A 2 -0.76 -43.99 -12.82
CA ILE A 2 -0.21 -42.67 -13.14
C ILE A 2 0.19 -42.10 -11.78
N ASN A 3 1.50 -41.99 -11.56
CA ASN A 3 2.01 -41.27 -10.41
C ASN A 3 1.56 -39.82 -10.53
N ASN A 4 0.48 -39.48 -9.83
CA ASN A 4 0.18 -38.12 -9.42
C ASN A 4 1.33 -37.70 -8.52
N ILE A 5 2.40 -37.20 -9.14
CA ILE A 5 3.30 -36.26 -8.48
C ILE A 5 2.37 -35.13 -8.08
N GLU A 6 2.04 -35.08 -6.79
CA GLU A 6 1.52 -33.87 -6.18
C GLU A 6 2.58 -32.80 -6.47
N ASP A 7 2.39 -32.06 -7.55
CA ASP A 7 3.11 -30.82 -7.83
C ASP A 7 2.74 -29.87 -6.69
N SER A 8 3.48 -30.02 -5.60
CA SER A 8 3.75 -28.96 -4.66
C SER A 8 4.61 -27.95 -5.44
N GLU A 9 3.97 -27.18 -6.33
CA GLU A 9 4.57 -25.93 -6.78
C GLU A 9 4.86 -25.12 -5.51
N SER A 10 6.11 -25.21 -5.07
CA SER A 10 6.60 -24.47 -3.91
C SER A 10 6.39 -22.99 -4.19
N PHE A 11 5.93 -22.22 -3.21
CA PHE A 11 5.75 -20.77 -3.34
C PHE A 11 7.10 -20.11 -3.72
N ASP A 12 7.29 -19.85 -5.02
CA ASP A 12 8.52 -19.27 -5.57
C ASP A 12 8.36 -17.74 -5.71
N ILE A 13 9.02 -17.02 -4.80
CA ILE A 13 8.98 -15.56 -4.76
C ILE A 13 9.49 -14.95 -6.07
N LYS A 14 10.48 -15.55 -6.75
CA LYS A 14 11.05 -14.96 -7.97
C LYS A 14 10.01 -14.98 -9.09
N ARG A 15 9.40 -16.14 -9.34
CA ARG A 15 8.36 -16.31 -10.34
C ARG A 15 7.13 -15.44 -10.03
N ILE A 16 6.67 -15.44 -8.78
CA ILE A 16 5.55 -14.61 -8.33
C ILE A 16 5.86 -13.13 -8.53
N GLY A 17 7.07 -12.68 -8.19
CA GLY A 17 7.51 -11.30 -8.35
C GLY A 17 7.47 -10.84 -9.80
N ILE A 18 8.07 -11.61 -10.72
CA ILE A 18 8.12 -11.27 -12.15
C ILE A 18 6.71 -11.16 -12.74
N ILE A 19 5.85 -12.17 -12.51
CA ILE A 19 4.48 -12.17 -13.04
C ILE A 19 3.67 -11.02 -12.43
N SER A 20 3.86 -10.73 -11.14
CA SER A 20 3.20 -9.60 -10.48
C SER A 20 3.62 -8.27 -11.10
N ILE A 21 4.88 -8.10 -11.53
CA ILE A 21 5.35 -6.84 -12.14
C ILE A 21 4.68 -6.67 -13.50
N MET A 22 4.63 -7.74 -14.29
CA MET A 22 3.94 -7.73 -15.58
C MET A 22 2.45 -7.40 -15.43
N LEU A 23 1.78 -8.00 -14.44
CA LEU A 23 0.36 -7.75 -14.18
C LEU A 23 0.11 -6.34 -13.61
N TRP A 24 1.00 -5.84 -12.75
CA TRP A 24 0.96 -4.47 -12.25
C TRP A 24 1.07 -3.47 -13.39
N PHE A 25 2.00 -3.68 -14.32
CA PHE A 25 2.14 -2.83 -15.50
C PHE A 25 0.86 -2.83 -16.33
N LEU A 26 0.27 -4.02 -16.58
CA LEU A 26 -0.98 -4.14 -17.33
C LEU A 26 -2.16 -3.43 -16.63
N PHE A 27 -2.28 -3.53 -15.30
CA PHE A 27 -3.32 -2.82 -14.57
C PHE A 27 -3.09 -1.31 -14.52
N SER A 28 -1.84 -0.87 -14.33
CA SER A 28 -1.48 0.53 -14.15
C SER A 28 -1.52 1.32 -15.46
N VAL A 29 -1.22 0.66 -16.60
CA VAL A 29 -1.16 1.31 -17.92
C VAL A 29 -2.47 1.16 -18.70
N LEU A 30 -3.15 0.00 -18.58
CA LEU A 30 -4.30 -0.31 -19.42
C LEU A 30 -5.60 -0.39 -18.62
N ALA A 31 -5.73 -1.37 -17.74
CA ALA A 31 -7.06 -1.77 -17.27
C ALA A 31 -7.77 -0.69 -16.41
N ILE A 32 -7.06 -0.12 -15.42
CA ILE A 32 -7.67 0.82 -14.49
C ILE A 32 -7.80 2.23 -15.09
N PRO A 33 -6.79 2.77 -15.81
CA PRO A 33 -6.95 4.06 -16.49
C PRO A 33 -8.08 4.06 -17.52
N ILE A 34 -8.22 3.00 -18.32
CA ILE A 34 -9.33 2.88 -19.28
C ILE A 34 -10.67 2.90 -18.54
N PHE A 35 -10.81 2.15 -17.45
CA PHE A 35 -12.02 2.13 -16.65
C PHE A 35 -12.36 3.52 -16.06
N PHE A 36 -11.37 4.24 -15.53
CA PHE A 36 -11.54 5.62 -15.06
C PHE A 36 -11.94 6.55 -16.21
N SER A 37 -11.31 6.45 -17.38
CA SER A 37 -11.66 7.27 -18.55
C SER A 37 -13.11 7.01 -19.02
N MET A 38 -13.55 5.75 -19.02
CA MET A 38 -14.92 5.38 -19.38
C MET A 38 -15.92 5.94 -18.35
N LEU A 39 -15.64 5.80 -17.05
CA LEU A 39 -16.45 6.41 -16.00
C LEU A 39 -16.55 7.92 -16.17
N ILE A 40 -15.42 8.62 -16.34
CA ILE A 40 -15.40 10.07 -16.54
C ILE A 40 -16.21 10.47 -17.77
N SER A 41 -16.07 9.74 -18.89
CA SER A 41 -16.83 10.01 -20.12
C SER A 41 -18.34 9.88 -19.96
N LEU A 42 -18.81 8.94 -19.13
CA LEU A 42 -20.24 8.71 -18.84
C LEU A 42 -20.87 9.82 -18.00
N PHE A 43 -20.07 10.57 -17.24
CA PHE A 43 -20.52 11.61 -16.30
C PHE A 43 -20.02 13.03 -16.67
N GLY A 44 -19.34 13.17 -17.81
CA GLY A 44 -18.34 14.18 -18.10
C GLY A 44 -18.79 15.59 -18.53
N LYS A 45 -19.97 16.10 -18.14
CA LYS A 45 -20.28 17.52 -18.41
C LYS A 45 -19.80 18.49 -17.33
N THR A 46 -19.52 18.04 -16.11
CA THR A 46 -19.13 18.89 -14.97
C THR A 46 -17.65 18.86 -14.61
N TRP A 47 -16.87 17.90 -15.13
CA TRP A 47 -15.43 17.78 -14.85
C TRP A 47 -14.56 18.86 -15.51
N LEU A 48 -15.01 19.49 -16.59
CA LEU A 48 -14.14 20.31 -17.45
C LEU A 48 -13.73 21.69 -16.88
N TYR A 49 -14.30 22.12 -15.75
CA TYR A 49 -14.06 23.47 -15.22
C TYR A 49 -13.50 23.43 -13.79
N GLY A 50 -12.18 23.23 -13.66
CA GLY A 50 -11.43 23.92 -12.59
C GLY A 50 -10.49 23.12 -11.68
N ASN A 51 -10.35 21.80 -11.77
CA ASN A 51 -9.44 21.06 -10.87
C ASN A 51 -8.81 19.77 -11.46
N ASN A 52 -8.77 19.64 -12.79
CA ASN A 52 -8.46 18.38 -13.50
C ASN A 52 -7.07 17.80 -13.18
N TYR A 53 -6.05 18.65 -13.05
CA TYR A 53 -4.66 18.18 -12.92
C TYR A 53 -4.34 17.54 -11.55
N PHE A 54 -4.95 18.03 -10.47
CA PHE A 54 -4.75 17.45 -9.13
C PHE A 54 -5.44 16.07 -9.02
N ILE A 55 -6.65 15.96 -9.57
CA ILE A 55 -7.41 14.72 -9.55
C ILE A 55 -6.75 13.67 -10.46
N GLU A 56 -6.24 14.05 -11.64
CA GLU A 56 -5.52 13.13 -12.54
C GLU A 56 -4.29 12.51 -11.86
N ASN A 57 -3.48 13.30 -11.14
CA ASN A 57 -2.28 12.81 -10.47
C ASN A 57 -2.58 11.98 -9.20
N GLU A 58 -3.58 12.37 -8.41
CA GLU A 58 -4.03 11.56 -7.26
C GLU A 58 -4.56 10.20 -7.73
N VAL A 59 -5.32 10.20 -8.83
CA VAL A 59 -5.85 9.00 -9.49
C VAL A 59 -4.71 8.15 -10.02
N GLU A 60 -3.72 8.70 -10.71
CA GLU A 60 -2.56 7.94 -11.23
C GLU A 60 -1.81 7.21 -10.10
N TYR A 61 -1.52 7.91 -9.01
CA TYR A 61 -0.85 7.31 -7.87
C TYR A 61 -1.70 6.24 -7.20
N PHE A 62 -3.00 6.50 -7.02
CA PHE A 62 -3.95 5.52 -6.50
C PHE A 62 -4.00 4.26 -7.40
N ILE A 63 -4.07 4.45 -8.72
CA ILE A 63 -4.07 3.37 -9.72
C ILE A 63 -2.79 2.54 -9.58
N SER A 64 -1.62 3.16 -9.55
CA SER A 64 -0.35 2.46 -9.39
C SER A 64 -0.30 1.67 -8.09
N LEU A 65 -0.73 2.28 -6.98
CA LEU A 65 -0.77 1.63 -5.67
C LEU A 65 -1.72 0.43 -5.64
N ILE A 66 -2.99 0.62 -6.02
CA ILE A 66 -4.00 -0.44 -5.93
C ILE A 66 -3.68 -1.57 -6.91
N SER A 67 -3.16 -1.24 -8.10
CA SER A 67 -2.67 -2.22 -9.08
C SER A 67 -1.55 -3.06 -8.49
N SER A 68 -0.63 -2.46 -7.72
CA SER A 68 0.49 -3.20 -7.14
C SER A 68 0.02 -4.24 -6.12
N ILE A 69 -0.93 -3.85 -5.26
CA ILE A 69 -1.54 -4.74 -4.26
C ILE A 69 -2.31 -5.85 -4.98
N LEU A 70 -3.19 -5.50 -5.93
CA LEU A 70 -3.99 -6.48 -6.67
C LEU A 70 -3.13 -7.46 -7.45
N ALA A 71 -2.08 -6.98 -8.12
CA ALA A 71 -1.19 -7.84 -8.89
C ALA A 71 -0.52 -8.90 -8.00
N VAL A 72 0.08 -8.47 -6.89
CA VAL A 72 0.73 -9.38 -5.94
C VAL A 72 -0.27 -10.37 -5.35
N LEU A 73 -1.47 -9.90 -4.97
CA LEU A 73 -2.49 -10.76 -4.39
C LEU A 73 -3.02 -11.78 -5.40
N LEU A 74 -3.35 -11.39 -6.63
CA LEU A 74 -3.90 -12.30 -7.64
C LEU A 74 -2.89 -13.37 -8.05
N VAL A 75 -1.64 -12.98 -8.30
CA VAL A 75 -0.58 -13.93 -8.67
C VAL A 75 -0.29 -14.85 -7.49
N SER A 76 -0.14 -14.31 -6.28
CA SER A 76 0.10 -15.14 -5.09
C SER A 76 -1.10 -16.07 -4.79
N TYR A 77 -2.34 -15.66 -5.09
CA TYR A 77 -3.52 -16.49 -4.91
C TYR A 77 -3.46 -17.74 -5.80
N TYR A 78 -3.01 -17.58 -7.04
CA TYR A 78 -2.86 -18.68 -8.00
C TYR A 78 -1.85 -19.73 -7.52
N TYR A 79 -0.69 -19.28 -7.01
CA TYR A 79 0.40 -20.15 -6.57
C TYR A 79 0.34 -20.56 -5.07
N SER A 80 -0.77 -20.28 -4.37
CA SER A 80 -0.88 -20.57 -2.93
C SER A 80 -1.85 -21.70 -2.61
N LYS A 81 -1.59 -22.38 -1.49
CA LYS A 81 -2.45 -23.40 -0.89
C LYS A 81 -2.76 -23.03 0.58
N ASP A 82 -3.74 -23.72 1.17
CA ASP A 82 -4.07 -23.69 2.60
C ASP A 82 -4.23 -22.28 3.21
N LYS A 83 -3.57 -22.01 4.35
CA LYS A 83 -3.67 -20.77 5.13
C LYS A 83 -3.29 -19.54 4.29
N VAL A 84 -2.31 -19.68 3.38
CA VAL A 84 -1.85 -18.60 2.49
C VAL A 84 -2.98 -18.19 1.55
N LYS A 85 -3.63 -19.17 0.91
CA LYS A 85 -4.75 -18.91 -0.01
C LYS A 85 -5.94 -18.25 0.71
N ILE A 86 -6.23 -18.66 1.95
CA ILE A 86 -7.29 -18.05 2.77
C ILE A 86 -6.95 -16.59 3.12
N LEU A 87 -5.70 -16.31 3.51
CA LEU A 87 -5.23 -14.97 3.80
C LEU A 87 -5.35 -14.06 2.57
N ILE A 88 -4.84 -14.52 1.43
CA ILE A 88 -4.84 -13.75 0.19
C ILE A 88 -6.28 -13.50 -0.29
N GLY A 89 -7.15 -14.51 -0.25
CA GLY A 89 -8.56 -14.34 -0.61
C GLY A 89 -9.29 -13.32 0.28
N TYR A 90 -8.92 -13.24 1.57
CA TYR A 90 -9.43 -12.22 2.48
C TYR A 90 -8.91 -10.82 2.13
N LEU A 91 -7.63 -10.68 1.82
CA LEU A 91 -7.02 -9.41 1.43
C LEU A 91 -7.54 -8.90 0.08
N LEU A 92 -7.81 -9.79 -0.88
CA LEU A 92 -8.44 -9.44 -2.16
C LEU A 92 -9.80 -8.78 -1.94
N LYS A 93 -10.64 -9.36 -1.08
CA LYS A 93 -11.96 -8.79 -0.75
C LYS A 93 -11.84 -7.38 -0.18
N ILE A 94 -10.92 -7.17 0.77
CA ILE A 94 -10.70 -5.86 1.37
C ILE A 94 -10.19 -4.86 0.33
N THR A 95 -9.20 -5.25 -0.48
CA THR A 95 -8.62 -4.40 -1.52
C THR A 95 -9.66 -3.97 -2.54
N LEU A 96 -10.53 -4.89 -2.97
CA LEU A 96 -11.64 -4.59 -3.89
C LEU A 96 -12.68 -3.64 -3.27
N VAL A 97 -13.02 -3.82 -1.99
CA VAL A 97 -13.93 -2.91 -1.29
C VAL A 97 -13.31 -1.51 -1.19
N LEU A 98 -12.03 -1.39 -0.86
CA LEU A 98 -11.32 -0.12 -0.81
C LEU A 98 -11.25 0.56 -2.18
N LEU A 99 -11.04 -0.22 -3.25
CA LEU A 99 -11.10 0.27 -4.63
C LEU A 99 -12.46 0.88 -4.96
N ILE A 100 -13.54 0.15 -4.68
CA ILE A 100 -14.92 0.62 -4.92
C ILE A 100 -15.22 1.88 -4.10
N LEU A 101 -14.84 1.91 -2.82
CA LEU A 101 -15.04 3.06 -1.95
C LEU A 101 -14.27 4.30 -2.44
N LYS A 102 -13.03 4.14 -2.90
CA LYS A 102 -12.23 5.24 -3.43
C LYS A 102 -12.81 5.78 -4.74
N ILE A 103 -13.26 4.90 -5.65
CA ILE A 103 -13.96 5.30 -6.88
C ILE A 103 -15.26 6.05 -6.54
N ALA A 104 -16.04 5.57 -5.59
CA ALA A 104 -17.26 6.23 -5.14
C ALA A 104 -16.97 7.61 -4.53
N LEU A 105 -15.87 7.76 -3.78
CA LEU A 105 -15.43 9.05 -3.26
C LEU A 105 -15.07 10.03 -4.37
N TYR A 106 -14.31 9.59 -5.38
CA TYR A 106 -14.02 10.43 -6.55
C TYR A 106 -15.29 10.88 -7.26
N PHE A 107 -16.27 9.99 -7.37
CA PHE A 107 -17.58 10.34 -7.93
C PHE A 107 -18.26 11.43 -7.08
N VAL A 108 -18.38 11.26 -5.77
CA VAL A 108 -19.01 12.26 -4.89
C VAL A 108 -18.30 13.63 -4.98
N LEU A 109 -16.97 13.64 -4.95
CA LEU A 109 -16.16 14.87 -5.07
C LEU A 109 -16.36 15.59 -6.41
N SER A 110 -16.72 14.86 -7.47
CA SER A 110 -17.02 15.42 -8.78
C SER A 110 -18.31 16.23 -8.82
N TYR A 111 -19.29 15.89 -7.97
CA TYR A 111 -20.59 16.58 -7.91
C TYR A 111 -20.70 17.56 -6.74
N TYR A 112 -19.93 17.33 -5.69
CA TYR A 112 -19.87 18.17 -4.51
C TYR A 112 -18.41 18.54 -4.27
N PRO A 113 -17.93 19.68 -4.81
CA PRO A 113 -16.59 20.20 -4.55
C PRO A 113 -16.53 20.79 -3.12
N MET A 114 -16.91 20.03 -2.11
CA MET A 114 -16.50 20.31 -0.75
C MET A 114 -15.11 19.72 -0.57
N TYR A 115 -14.17 20.57 -0.16
CA TYR A 115 -12.90 20.15 0.39
C TYR A 115 -13.20 19.31 1.64
N ILE A 116 -13.26 17.98 1.53
CA ILE A 116 -13.36 17.08 2.68
C ILE A 116 -11.91 16.87 3.16
N PRO A 117 -11.42 17.65 4.16
CA PRO A 117 -10.01 17.65 4.52
C PRO A 117 -9.67 16.52 5.50
N PHE A 118 -10.67 15.75 5.93
CA PHE A 118 -10.56 14.74 6.96
C PHE A 118 -11.02 13.40 6.37
N LEU A 119 -10.08 12.45 6.24
CA LEU A 119 -10.38 11.05 5.87
C LEU A 119 -10.85 10.81 4.43
N GLY A 120 -10.46 11.64 3.47
CA GLY A 120 -10.29 11.10 2.11
C GLY A 120 -9.41 9.86 2.23
N ILE A 121 -9.86 8.72 1.72
CA ILE A 121 -9.11 7.45 1.75
C ILE A 121 -7.76 7.74 1.08
N SER A 122 -6.77 8.16 1.86
CA SER A 122 -5.48 8.54 1.31
C SER A 122 -4.79 7.27 0.88
N ASN A 123 -3.90 7.38 -0.10
CA ASN A 123 -3.15 6.23 -0.59
C ASN A 123 -2.42 5.51 0.56
N GLY A 124 -1.92 6.25 1.56
CA GLY A 124 -1.37 5.68 2.80
C GLY A 124 -2.40 4.95 3.68
N PHE A 125 -3.63 5.45 3.77
CA PHE A 125 -4.70 4.82 4.55
C PHE A 125 -5.16 3.48 3.95
N ILE A 126 -5.16 3.34 2.63
CA ILE A 126 -5.43 2.05 1.95
C ILE A 126 -4.39 1.02 2.38
N CYS A 127 -3.10 1.35 2.28
CA CYS A 127 -2.02 0.48 2.74
C CYS A 127 -2.20 0.12 4.22
N TYR A 128 -2.49 1.10 5.07
CA TYR A 128 -2.74 0.89 6.48
C TYR A 128 -3.83 -0.17 6.72
N ILE A 129 -5.00 -0.04 6.07
CA ILE A 129 -6.10 -1.00 6.22
C ILE A 129 -5.68 -2.39 5.74
N VAL A 130 -5.04 -2.49 4.56
CA VAL A 130 -4.63 -3.78 3.99
C VAL A 130 -3.64 -4.50 4.91
N PHE A 131 -2.60 -3.81 5.40
CA PHE A 131 -1.62 -4.42 6.30
C PHE A 131 -2.21 -4.75 7.67
N MET A 132 -3.03 -3.87 8.24
CA MET A 132 -3.69 -4.13 9.52
C MET A 132 -4.60 -5.37 9.41
N ALA A 133 -5.38 -5.46 8.33
CA ALA A 133 -6.23 -6.61 8.04
C ALA A 133 -5.41 -7.89 7.85
N MET A 134 -4.25 -7.82 7.20
CA MET A 134 -3.33 -8.97 7.06
C MET A 134 -2.93 -9.53 8.42
N PHE A 135 -2.48 -8.69 9.36
CA PHE A 135 -2.08 -9.16 10.69
C PHE A 135 -3.24 -9.68 11.53
N LEU A 136 -4.40 -9.01 11.45
CA LEU A 136 -5.62 -9.50 12.09
C LEU A 136 -5.99 -10.89 11.56
N LYS A 137 -5.92 -11.11 10.25
CA LYS A 137 -6.26 -12.40 9.66
C LYS A 137 -5.22 -13.48 9.93
N LEU A 138 -3.93 -13.12 9.89
CA LEU A 138 -2.83 -14.01 10.29
C LEU A 138 -3.03 -14.53 11.72
N SER A 139 -3.50 -13.67 12.63
CA SER A 139 -3.76 -14.07 14.01
C SER A 139 -4.90 -15.10 14.13
N GLU A 140 -5.95 -14.95 13.33
CA GLU A 140 -7.09 -15.87 13.28
C GLU A 140 -6.68 -17.24 12.71
N LEU A 141 -5.87 -17.24 11.66
CA LEU A 141 -5.37 -18.47 11.01
C LEU A 141 -4.50 -19.33 11.94
N HIS A 142 -3.85 -18.71 12.92
CA HIS A 142 -3.01 -19.40 13.91
C HIS A 142 -3.77 -19.86 15.16
N ARG A 143 -5.13 -19.86 15.14
CA ARG A 143 -6.01 -20.23 16.26
C ARG A 143 -5.79 -19.44 17.55
N LYS A 144 -4.95 -18.39 17.54
CA LYS A 144 -4.80 -17.43 18.63
C LYS A 144 -5.75 -16.28 18.36
N LYS A 145 -7.06 -16.49 18.61
CA LYS A 145 -8.06 -15.42 18.51
C LYS A 145 -7.65 -14.29 19.46
N ILE A 146 -7.10 -13.23 18.89
CA ILE A 146 -6.82 -11.99 19.61
C ILE A 146 -8.17 -11.46 20.11
N SER A 147 -8.27 -11.20 21.41
CA SER A 147 -9.49 -10.63 21.99
C SER A 147 -9.81 -9.29 21.33
N PHE A 148 -11.09 -8.92 21.28
CA PHE A 148 -11.52 -7.66 20.69
C PHE A 148 -10.75 -6.46 21.26
N LEU A 149 -10.53 -6.45 22.58
CA LEU A 149 -9.79 -5.39 23.27
C LEU A 149 -8.33 -5.29 22.79
N PHE A 150 -7.66 -6.42 22.54
CA PHE A 150 -6.31 -6.40 21.97
C PHE A 150 -6.29 -5.96 20.50
N LYS A 151 -7.32 -6.33 19.69
CA LYS A 151 -7.46 -5.82 18.32
C LYS A 151 -7.59 -4.29 18.32
N MET A 152 -8.43 -3.74 19.20
CA MET A 152 -8.58 -2.28 19.34
C MET A 152 -7.30 -1.60 19.81
N LYS A 153 -6.61 -2.15 20.81
CA LYS A 153 -5.31 -1.64 21.26
C LYS A 153 -4.29 -1.62 20.13
N MET A 154 -4.27 -2.64 19.27
CA MET A 154 -3.37 -2.72 18.12
C MET A 154 -3.66 -1.65 17.08
N ILE A 155 -4.93 -1.46 16.75
CA ILE A 155 -5.36 -0.43 15.80
C ILE A 155 -5.00 0.97 16.34
N ILE A 156 -5.36 1.27 17.58
CA ILE A 156 -5.10 2.57 18.21
C ILE A 156 -3.60 2.83 18.29
N LEU A 157 -2.81 1.87 18.78
CA LEU A 157 -1.36 2.00 18.87
C LEU A 157 -0.73 2.20 17.49
N SER A 158 -1.20 1.46 16.48
CA SER A 158 -0.73 1.63 15.10
C SER A 158 -1.05 3.01 14.54
N LEU A 159 -2.23 3.57 14.80
CA LEU A 159 -2.58 4.93 14.40
C LEU A 159 -1.70 5.97 15.09
N LEU A 160 -1.45 5.82 16.39
CA LEU A 160 -0.56 6.72 17.13
C LEU A 160 0.87 6.68 16.56
N ILE A 161 1.41 5.49 16.29
CA ILE A 161 2.73 5.35 15.67
C ILE A 161 2.72 5.92 14.24
N TRP A 162 1.65 5.70 13.48
CA TRP A 162 1.51 6.23 12.13
C TRP A 162 1.59 7.76 12.11
N LEU A 163 0.87 8.42 13.02
CA LEU A 163 0.94 9.87 13.19
C LEU A 163 2.32 10.32 13.68
N ALA A 164 2.90 9.62 14.65
CA ALA A 164 4.23 9.93 15.18
C ALA A 164 5.36 9.80 14.14
N ILE A 165 5.20 8.96 13.12
CA ILE A 165 6.16 8.84 12.01
C ILE A 165 5.82 9.84 10.89
N SER A 166 4.57 9.84 10.42
CA SER A 166 4.20 10.56 9.20
C SER A 166 4.15 12.06 9.43
N TYR A 167 3.72 12.53 10.61
CA TYR A 167 3.54 13.95 10.88
C TYR A 167 4.87 14.73 10.97
N PRO A 168 5.92 14.24 11.69
CA PRO A 168 7.22 14.91 11.67
C PRO A 168 7.89 14.89 10.30
N LEU A 169 7.76 13.79 9.53
CA LEU A 169 8.30 13.71 8.18
C LEU A 169 7.58 14.66 7.23
N TYR A 170 6.25 14.74 7.31
CA TYR A 170 5.44 15.71 6.59
C TYR A 170 5.91 17.13 6.91
N TRP A 171 5.97 17.50 8.19
CA TRP A 171 6.43 18.84 8.59
C TRP A 171 7.86 19.12 8.14
N GLY A 172 8.77 18.18 8.34
CA GLY A 172 10.15 18.28 7.87
C GLY A 172 10.20 18.59 6.37
N ALA A 173 9.46 17.83 5.56
CA ALA A 173 9.38 18.03 4.13
C ALA A 173 8.91 19.46 3.77
N TYR A 174 7.86 19.96 4.42
CA TYR A 174 7.36 21.33 4.19
C TYR A 174 8.29 22.43 4.71
N THR A 175 9.09 22.17 5.75
CA THR A 175 10.02 23.17 6.31
C THR A 175 11.35 23.25 5.57
N PHE A 176 11.85 22.12 5.06
CA PHE A 176 13.15 22.06 4.39
C PHE A 176 13.07 22.35 2.88
N ILE A 177 11.89 22.24 2.29
CA ILE A 177 11.64 22.59 0.89
C ILE A 177 11.16 24.05 0.85
N THR A 178 12.05 24.94 0.43
CA THR A 178 11.82 26.39 0.36
C THR A 178 10.98 26.76 -0.86
N GLY A 179 10.44 27.99 -0.88
CA GLY A 179 9.63 28.50 -2.01
C GLY A 179 10.35 28.43 -3.37
N ASP A 180 11.68 28.49 -3.37
CA ASP A 180 12.53 28.40 -4.57
C ASP A 180 12.56 27.00 -5.20
N TYR A 181 12.09 25.96 -4.48
CA TYR A 181 11.93 24.61 -5.03
C TYR A 181 10.73 24.53 -5.98
N PHE A 182 9.74 25.41 -5.82
CA PHE A 182 8.51 25.36 -6.58
C PHE A 182 8.50 26.38 -7.70
N ILE A 183 9.32 26.12 -8.73
CA ILE A 183 9.44 27.00 -9.90
C ILE A 183 8.37 26.65 -10.92
N TYR A 184 8.06 25.36 -11.05
CA TYR A 184 7.11 24.82 -12.01
C TYR A 184 5.96 24.09 -11.31
N PRO A 185 4.76 24.04 -11.93
CA PRO A 185 3.64 23.26 -11.41
C PRO A 185 3.99 21.77 -11.14
N CYS A 186 4.92 21.19 -11.90
CA CYS A 186 5.38 19.82 -11.68
C CYS A 186 6.07 19.59 -10.32
N ASP A 187 6.64 20.63 -9.73
CA ASP A 187 7.45 20.54 -8.50
C ASP A 187 6.53 20.32 -7.30
N TYR A 188 5.38 20.98 -7.31
CA TYR A 188 4.30 20.75 -6.35
C TYR A 188 3.79 19.31 -6.41
N TRP A 189 3.68 18.72 -7.61
CA TRP A 189 3.17 17.36 -7.77
C TRP A 189 4.17 16.30 -7.35
N ASP A 190 5.45 16.48 -7.70
CA ASP A 190 6.48 15.56 -7.24
C ASP A 190 6.66 15.63 -5.72
N PHE A 191 6.47 16.81 -5.14
CA PHE A 191 6.38 16.97 -3.70
C PHE A 191 5.14 16.27 -3.11
N GLU A 192 3.96 16.37 -3.72
CA GLU A 192 2.77 15.63 -3.28
C GLU A 192 2.96 14.11 -3.35
N LYS A 193 3.60 13.59 -4.42
CA LYS A 193 3.98 12.18 -4.51
C LYS A 193 4.90 11.77 -3.36
N PHE A 194 5.82 12.66 -2.95
CA PHE A 194 6.66 12.45 -1.78
C PHE A 194 5.86 12.44 -0.47
N ILE A 195 4.88 13.33 -0.32
CA ILE A 195 3.96 13.31 0.82
C ILE A 195 3.15 12.01 0.87
N PHE A 196 2.65 11.52 -0.27
CA PHE A 196 1.99 10.22 -0.33
C PHE A 196 2.95 9.08 0.04
N PHE A 197 4.21 9.16 -0.38
CA PHE A 197 5.25 8.21 0.01
C PHE A 197 5.47 8.19 1.51
N ILE A 198 5.51 9.35 2.18
CA ILE A 198 5.62 9.44 3.65
C ILE A 198 4.46 8.70 4.32
N TYR A 199 3.22 8.93 3.87
CA TYR A 199 2.05 8.28 4.50
C TYR A 199 2.03 6.76 4.30
N VAL A 200 2.40 6.28 3.11
CA VAL A 200 2.51 4.84 2.84
C VAL A 200 3.64 4.21 3.66
N SER A 201 4.79 4.88 3.75
CA SER A 201 5.92 4.49 4.58
C SER A 201 5.53 4.41 6.05
N GLY A 202 4.79 5.40 6.53
CA GLY A 202 4.22 5.40 7.87
C GLY A 202 3.36 4.16 8.11
N ALA A 203 2.49 3.79 7.18
CA ALA A 203 1.62 2.62 7.33
C ALA A 203 2.42 1.30 7.38
N LEU A 204 3.42 1.19 6.51
CA LEU A 204 4.34 0.05 6.42
C LEU A 204 5.20 -0.14 7.68
N LEU A 205 5.48 0.93 8.42
CA LEU A 205 6.22 0.85 9.69
C LEU A 205 5.29 0.70 10.89
N SER A 206 4.20 1.47 10.94
CA SER A 206 3.35 1.57 12.12
C SER A 206 2.60 0.28 12.43
N VAL A 207 2.12 -0.41 11.39
CA VAL A 207 1.38 -1.67 11.54
C VAL A 207 2.30 -2.75 12.14
N PRO A 208 3.44 -3.13 11.52
CA PRO A 208 4.31 -4.15 12.12
C PRO A 208 4.88 -3.74 13.48
N LEU A 209 5.21 -2.46 13.72
CA LEU A 209 5.66 -2.00 15.04
C LEU A 209 4.60 -2.22 16.13
N SER A 210 3.34 -1.87 15.85
CA SER A 210 2.25 -2.08 16.81
C SER A 210 2.04 -3.56 17.13
N VAL A 211 2.15 -4.43 16.11
CA VAL A 211 2.05 -5.88 16.27
C VAL A 211 3.22 -6.41 17.09
N ILE A 212 4.45 -5.92 16.87
CA ILE A 212 5.64 -6.31 17.67
C ILE A 212 5.42 -5.95 19.14
N LEU A 213 5.01 -4.71 19.43
CA LEU A 213 4.79 -4.24 20.80
C LEU A 213 3.72 -5.05 21.52
N ILE A 214 2.62 -5.37 20.84
CA ILE A 214 1.52 -6.16 21.42
C ILE A 214 1.88 -7.64 21.52
N SER A 215 2.62 -8.19 20.55
CA SER A 215 3.07 -9.58 20.58
C SER A 215 3.99 -9.85 21.78
N LYS A 216 4.78 -8.86 22.20
CA LYS A 216 5.61 -8.92 23.42
C LYS A 216 4.76 -9.03 24.69
N LEU A 217 3.61 -8.37 24.71
CA LEU A 217 2.67 -8.38 25.85
C LEU A 217 1.79 -9.64 25.88
N THR A 218 1.59 -10.32 24.75
CA THR A 218 0.58 -11.39 24.59
C THR A 218 1.16 -12.76 24.24
N GLY A 219 2.47 -12.89 24.05
CA GLY A 219 3.11 -14.18 23.68
C GLY A 219 2.80 -14.65 22.26
N LEU A 220 2.50 -13.72 21.34
CA LEU A 220 2.18 -14.02 19.93
C LEU A 220 3.45 -14.08 19.06
N THR A 221 4.30 -15.07 19.34
CA THR A 221 5.63 -15.25 18.69
C THR A 221 5.58 -15.33 17.16
N ASN A 222 4.58 -16.01 16.57
CA ASN A 222 4.45 -16.10 15.11
C ASN A 222 4.17 -14.73 14.47
N LEU A 223 3.25 -13.95 15.05
CA LEU A 223 2.97 -12.59 14.56
C LEU A 223 4.20 -11.69 14.60
N LYS A 224 4.98 -11.79 15.68
CA LYS A 224 6.26 -11.06 15.81
C LYS A 224 7.20 -11.38 14.64
N LYS A 225 7.32 -12.64 14.23
CA LYS A 225 8.17 -13.07 13.10
C LYS A 225 7.72 -12.43 11.79
N TYR A 226 6.43 -12.49 11.47
CA TYR A 226 5.87 -11.85 10.28
C TYR A 226 6.08 -10.32 10.30
N SER A 227 5.89 -9.68 11.45
CA SER A 227 6.09 -8.24 11.60
C SER A 227 7.55 -7.82 11.45
N LEU A 228 8.50 -8.58 11.97
CA LEU A 228 9.93 -8.27 11.84
C LEU A 228 10.39 -8.34 10.39
N GLU A 229 9.94 -9.35 9.65
CA GLU A 229 10.28 -9.47 8.22
C GLU A 229 9.66 -8.33 7.40
N LEU A 230 8.39 -7.99 7.63
CA LEU A 230 7.77 -6.85 6.97
C LEU A 230 8.52 -5.53 7.31
N LEU A 231 8.88 -5.34 8.59
CA LEU A 231 9.59 -4.15 9.04
C LEU A 231 10.98 -4.04 8.39
N LYS A 232 11.72 -5.15 8.26
CA LYS A 232 13.07 -5.19 7.68
C LYS A 232 13.09 -4.73 6.22
N TYR A 233 12.19 -5.26 5.38
CA TYR A 233 12.14 -4.85 3.97
C TYR A 233 11.56 -3.46 3.81
N SER A 234 10.52 -3.12 4.59
CA SER A 234 9.94 -1.79 4.56
C SER A 234 10.97 -0.73 4.94
N SER A 235 11.72 -0.91 6.03
CA SER A 235 12.72 0.07 6.46
C SER A 235 13.85 0.23 5.45
N MET A 236 14.37 -0.85 4.87
CA MET A 236 15.44 -0.79 3.87
C MET A 236 15.00 0.04 2.65
N VAL A 237 13.82 -0.24 2.10
CA VAL A 237 13.35 0.45 0.90
C VAL A 237 12.89 1.87 1.22
N ILE A 238 12.35 2.14 2.40
CA ILE A 238 12.03 3.50 2.86
C ILE A 238 13.30 4.34 2.96
N ILE A 239 14.38 3.79 3.53
CA ILE A 239 15.69 4.47 3.59
C ILE A 239 16.22 4.75 2.18
N ILE A 240 16.14 3.78 1.27
CA ILE A 240 16.55 3.98 -0.14
C ILE A 240 15.69 5.06 -0.81
N GLY A 241 14.37 5.06 -0.56
CA GLY A 241 13.45 6.07 -1.11
C GLY A 241 13.71 7.47 -0.57
N LEU A 242 13.92 7.61 0.74
CA LEU A 242 14.28 8.88 1.37
C LEU A 242 15.67 9.37 0.93
N GLY A 243 16.66 8.47 0.88
CA GLY A 243 18.01 8.79 0.42
C GLY A 243 18.02 9.21 -1.05
N GLY A 244 17.29 8.48 -1.90
CA GLY A 244 17.06 8.84 -3.29
C GLY A 244 16.40 10.21 -3.40
N PHE A 245 15.34 10.47 -2.62
CA PHE A 245 14.69 11.77 -2.60
C PHE A 245 15.68 12.90 -2.29
N ILE A 246 16.41 12.80 -1.19
CA ILE A 246 17.38 13.82 -0.78
C ILE A 246 18.43 14.05 -1.88
N VAL A 247 18.98 12.99 -2.45
CA VAL A 247 19.99 13.09 -3.51
C VAL A 247 19.41 13.81 -4.73
N PHE A 248 18.27 13.36 -5.26
CA PHE A 248 17.68 13.98 -6.44
C PHE A 248 17.19 15.42 -6.19
N THR A 249 16.71 15.72 -4.99
CA THR A 249 16.31 17.09 -4.60
C THR A 249 17.52 18.04 -4.61
N LEU A 250 18.71 17.54 -4.24
CA LEU A 250 19.95 18.32 -4.26
C LEU A 250 20.54 18.51 -5.68
N TYR A 251 20.34 17.55 -6.59
CA TYR A 251 21.01 17.56 -7.90
C TYR A 251 20.12 17.97 -9.07
N GLU A 252 18.86 17.54 -9.10
CA GLU A 252 17.97 17.72 -10.26
C GLU A 252 16.72 18.55 -9.97
N HIS A 253 16.48 18.94 -8.72
CA HIS A 253 15.30 19.68 -8.23
C HIS A 253 13.92 19.03 -8.52
N HIS A 254 13.84 17.99 -9.37
CA HIS A 254 12.62 17.29 -9.76
C HIS A 254 12.73 15.79 -9.52
N ILE A 255 11.67 15.15 -9.02
CA ILE A 255 11.70 13.72 -8.69
C ILE A 255 10.42 13.03 -9.11
N SER A 256 10.40 12.66 -10.38
CA SER A 256 9.25 12.02 -11.02
C SER A 256 9.00 10.58 -10.53
N SER A 257 9.99 9.90 -9.92
CA SER A 257 9.97 8.43 -9.78
C SER A 257 9.61 7.86 -8.41
N ILE A 258 9.47 8.66 -7.34
CA ILE A 258 9.34 8.13 -5.97
C ILE A 258 8.12 7.24 -5.75
N GLY A 259 7.02 7.50 -6.47
CA GLY A 259 5.82 6.67 -6.43
C GLY A 259 6.08 5.21 -6.84
N THR A 260 7.06 4.96 -7.73
CA THR A 260 7.42 3.60 -8.19
C THR A 260 8.17 2.79 -7.13
N ILE A 261 8.86 3.44 -6.19
CA ILE A 261 9.59 2.76 -5.12
C ILE A 261 8.63 2.02 -4.18
N ILE A 262 7.43 2.57 -3.96
CA ILE A 262 6.41 1.97 -3.10
C ILE A 262 5.89 0.66 -3.66
N VAL A 263 5.75 0.56 -4.98
CA VAL A 263 5.38 -0.66 -5.67
C VAL A 263 6.34 -1.77 -5.26
N LEU A 264 7.65 -1.51 -5.29
CA LEU A 264 8.66 -2.48 -4.85
C LEU A 264 8.46 -2.89 -3.39
N VAL A 265 8.12 -1.95 -2.49
CA VAL A 265 7.86 -2.28 -1.07
C VAL A 265 6.68 -3.23 -0.92
N ILE A 266 5.57 -2.95 -1.61
CA ILE A 266 4.36 -3.78 -1.55
C ILE A 266 4.66 -5.19 -2.05
N PHE A 267 5.40 -5.29 -3.14
CA PHE A 267 5.83 -6.56 -3.72
C PHE A 267 6.70 -7.36 -2.76
N PHE A 268 7.80 -6.79 -2.26
CA PHE A 268 8.70 -7.51 -1.36
C PHE A 268 8.05 -7.80 0.00
N GLY A 269 7.27 -6.86 0.54
CA GLY A 269 6.61 -7.01 1.84
C GLY A 269 5.58 -8.14 1.84
N LEU A 270 4.64 -8.14 0.90
CA LEU A 270 3.58 -9.14 0.85
C LEU A 270 4.10 -10.54 0.46
N THR A 271 4.91 -10.64 -0.59
CA THR A 271 5.41 -11.95 -1.07
C THR A 271 6.26 -12.65 -0.02
N ARG A 272 7.02 -11.92 0.80
CA ARG A 272 7.81 -12.50 1.89
C ARG A 272 6.94 -13.01 3.03
N VAL A 273 5.92 -12.26 3.44
CA VAL A 273 4.97 -12.72 4.46
C VAL A 273 4.26 -14.00 3.98
N PHE A 274 3.85 -14.06 2.72
CA PHE A 274 3.23 -15.25 2.14
C PHE A 274 4.18 -16.44 2.07
N LYS A 275 5.46 -16.22 1.73
CA LYS A 275 6.46 -17.28 1.74
C LYS A 275 6.66 -17.86 3.14
N ILE A 276 6.82 -17.01 4.16
CA ILE A 276 7.00 -17.47 5.54
C ILE A 276 5.79 -18.29 5.99
N LEU A 277 4.58 -17.83 5.66
CA LEU A 277 3.35 -18.54 5.98
C LEU A 277 3.22 -19.86 5.21
N SER A 278 3.71 -19.91 3.97
CA SER A 278 3.73 -21.11 3.14
C SER A 278 4.72 -22.16 3.65
N ASP A 279 5.82 -21.73 4.28
CA ASP A 279 6.85 -22.62 4.80
C ASP A 279 6.46 -23.17 6.20
N GLU A 280 5.46 -22.57 6.85
CA GLU A 280 4.88 -23.04 8.12
C GLU A 280 3.76 -24.07 7.86
N LYS A 281 4.15 -25.36 7.76
CA LYS A 281 3.23 -26.51 7.71
C LYS A 281 2.26 -26.51 8.92
#